data_AF-A0A9J7GYT7-F1
#
_entry.id   AF-A0A9J7GYT7-F1
#
_cell.length_a   1.000
_cell.length_b   1.000
_cell.length_c   1.000
_cell.angle_alpha   90.00
_cell.angle_beta   90.00
_cell.angle_gamma   90.00
#
_symmetry.space_group_name_H-M   'P 1'
#
loop_
_entity.id
_entity.type
_entity.pdbx_description
1 polymer ?
#
loop_
_entity_poly.entity_id
_entity_poly.type
_entity_poly.pdbx_seq_one_letter_code
_entity_poly.pdbx_strand_id
1 'polypeptide(L)'
;MEPVASNIQVLLQAAEFLERREREAEHGYASLCPHHGPGAVYRRRKRPLQAPGALNSGRRAQLKRCLEQLRQQMPLGVDCPRYTTLSLLRRARVHIQKLEEQEQQAQRLKEKLRSEQQSLQQQLEQLQGLPGAGERDRPRADSLDSSVLSSERSDSDQEDVEVDVESLVFGTETELLPRLSTSQGLGYSHSTSTWL
;
A
#
# COMPACT_ATOMS: atom_id res chain seq x y z
N MET A 1 36.83 -66.65 41.64
CA MET A 1 35.40 -66.31 41.72
C MET A 1 35.33 -64.80 41.86
N GLU A 2 34.96 -64.09 40.80
CA GLU A 2 34.80 -62.63 40.83
C GLU A 2 33.67 -62.26 41.81
N PRO A 3 33.87 -61.33 42.76
CA PRO A 3 32.79 -60.90 43.65
C PRO A 3 31.74 -60.17 42.82
N VAL A 4 30.51 -60.69 42.82
CA VAL A 4 29.36 -60.00 42.21
C VAL A 4 29.18 -58.69 42.98
N ALA A 5 29.50 -57.57 42.32
CA ALA A 5 29.38 -56.25 42.93
C ALA A 5 27.93 -56.03 43.38
N SER A 6 27.76 -55.70 44.66
CA SER A 6 26.44 -55.38 45.23
C SER A 6 25.82 -54.21 44.44
N ASN A 7 24.49 -54.18 44.29
CA ASN A 7 23.78 -53.12 43.53
C ASN A 7 24.22 -51.68 43.91
N ILE A 8 24.57 -51.46 45.18
CA ILE A 8 25.09 -50.19 45.68
C ILE A 8 26.45 -49.83 45.06
N GLN A 9 27.36 -50.80 44.91
CA GLN A 9 28.67 -50.59 44.28
C GLN A 9 28.52 -50.26 42.80
N VAL A 10 27.59 -50.90 42.11
CA VAL A 10 27.27 -50.59 40.70
C VAL A 10 26.74 -49.17 40.56
N LEU A 11 25.85 -48.74 41.47
CA LEU A 11 25.32 -47.38 41.47
C LEU A 11 26.39 -46.33 41.79
N LEU A 12 27.30 -46.61 42.73
CA LEU A 12 28.42 -45.74 43.05
C LEU A 12 29.39 -45.62 41.86
N GLN A 13 29.72 -46.74 41.23
CA GLN A 13 30.57 -46.75 40.03
C GLN A 13 29.91 -46.00 38.86
N ALA A 14 28.59 -46.12 38.70
CA ALA A 14 27.83 -45.36 37.71
C ALA A 14 27.80 -43.86 38.04
N ALA A 15 27.67 -43.49 39.32
CA ALA A 15 27.70 -42.09 39.76
C ALA A 15 29.07 -41.46 39.50
N GLU A 16 30.17 -42.15 39.86
CA GLU A 16 31.54 -41.70 39.55
C GLU A 16 31.75 -41.54 38.04
N PHE A 17 31.19 -42.44 37.22
CA PHE A 17 31.28 -42.34 35.76
C PHE A 17 30.54 -41.11 35.22
N LEU A 18 29.35 -40.81 35.72
CA LEU A 18 28.60 -39.60 35.33
C LEU A 18 29.34 -38.33 35.76
N GLU A 19 29.90 -38.32 36.96
CA GLU A 19 30.63 -37.16 37.49
C GLU A 19 31.95 -36.90 36.74
N ARG A 20 32.63 -37.95 36.25
CA ARG A 20 33.77 -37.80 35.33
C ARG A 20 33.33 -37.25 33.97
N ARG A 21 32.24 -37.80 33.43
CA ARG A 21 31.69 -37.37 32.14
C ARG A 21 31.19 -35.91 32.16
N GLU A 22 30.64 -35.45 33.28
CA GLU A 22 30.14 -34.08 33.43
C GLU A 22 31.31 -33.09 33.48
N ARG A 23 32.38 -33.40 34.23
CA ARG A 23 33.64 -32.62 34.22
C ARG A 23 34.32 -32.60 32.84
N GLU A 24 34.28 -33.70 32.10
CA GLU A 24 34.82 -33.77 30.73
C GLU A 24 33.98 -32.99 29.71
N ALA A 25 32.65 -32.91 29.91
CA ALA A 25 31.76 -32.12 29.06
C ALA A 25 31.98 -30.61 29.23
N GLU A 26 32.46 -30.17 30.40
CA GLU A 26 32.86 -28.78 30.66
C GLU A 26 34.28 -28.48 30.14
N HIS A 27 35.18 -29.47 30.13
CA HIS A 27 36.58 -29.34 29.70
C HIS A 27 36.81 -29.83 28.26
N GLY A 28 36.09 -29.25 27.30
CA GLY A 28 36.12 -29.64 25.88
C GLY A 28 37.42 -29.43 25.10
N TYR A 29 38.57 -29.07 25.70
CA TYR A 29 39.81 -28.81 24.94
C TYR A 29 41.14 -29.20 25.61
N ALA A 30 41.17 -29.84 26.78
CA ALA A 30 42.43 -30.13 27.44
C ALA A 30 42.43 -31.47 28.21
N SER A 31 42.52 -32.59 27.49
CA SER A 31 43.06 -33.82 28.06
C SER A 31 43.74 -34.63 26.96
N LEU A 32 45.06 -34.71 27.03
CA LEU A 32 45.88 -35.55 26.16
C LEU A 32 45.59 -37.02 26.51
N CYS A 33 44.92 -37.74 25.62
CA CYS A 33 44.81 -39.20 25.74
C CYS A 33 46.17 -39.86 25.42
N PRO A 34 46.70 -40.75 26.26
CA PRO A 34 47.56 -41.83 25.78
C PRO A 34 46.68 -42.87 25.09
N HIS A 35 47.09 -43.27 23.88
CA HIS A 35 46.41 -44.20 22.98
C HIS A 35 45.96 -45.53 23.61
N HIS A 36 44.73 -45.98 23.29
CA HIS A 36 44.46 -47.34 22.76
C HIS A 36 43.01 -47.49 22.22
N GLY A 37 42.85 -47.99 20.98
CA GLY A 37 41.64 -48.69 20.51
C GLY A 37 40.86 -48.06 19.34
N PRO A 38 40.83 -48.69 18.14
CA PRO A 38 39.91 -48.33 17.05
C PRO A 38 38.61 -49.14 17.19
N GLY A 39 37.50 -48.49 17.49
CA GLY A 39 36.22 -49.21 17.63
C GLY A 39 34.99 -48.32 17.64
N ALA A 40 34.03 -48.68 16.81
CA ALA A 40 32.65 -48.21 16.75
C ALA A 40 32.40 -46.80 16.16
N VAL A 41 32.35 -46.77 14.83
CA VAL A 41 31.59 -45.77 14.06
C VAL A 41 30.10 -45.92 14.41
N TYR A 42 29.66 -45.29 15.50
CA TYR A 42 28.24 -45.09 15.74
C TYR A 42 27.73 -44.12 14.67
N ARG A 43 27.15 -44.68 13.60
CA ARG A 43 26.27 -43.99 12.66
C ARG A 43 25.06 -43.47 13.43
N ARG A 44 25.23 -42.36 14.14
CA ARG A 44 24.13 -41.58 14.71
C ARG A 44 23.38 -40.99 13.53
N ARG A 45 22.37 -41.71 13.02
CA ARG A 45 21.38 -41.18 12.09
C ARG A 45 20.78 -39.94 12.75
N LYS A 46 21.29 -38.76 12.39
CA LYS A 46 20.66 -37.49 12.74
C LYS A 46 19.31 -37.49 12.05
N ARG A 47 18.25 -37.86 12.78
CA ARG A 47 16.90 -37.39 12.43
C ARG A 47 17.04 -35.87 12.28
N PRO A 48 16.61 -35.26 11.16
CA PRO A 48 16.51 -33.82 11.13
C PRO A 48 15.46 -33.46 12.18
N LEU A 49 15.91 -33.04 13.36
CA LEU A 49 15.11 -32.16 14.20
C LEU A 49 14.80 -30.99 13.27
N GLN A 50 13.55 -30.90 12.81
CA GLN A 50 13.05 -29.70 12.18
C GLN A 50 13.25 -28.58 13.19
N ALA A 51 14.37 -27.87 13.02
CA ALA A 51 14.75 -26.78 13.89
C ALA A 51 13.65 -25.72 13.74
N PRO A 52 13.03 -25.25 14.84
CA PRO A 52 12.03 -24.19 14.80
C PRO A 52 12.52 -22.93 14.06
N GLY A 53 13.84 -22.72 13.94
CA GLY A 53 14.43 -21.60 13.21
C GLY A 53 14.21 -21.59 11.70
N ALA A 54 14.10 -22.75 11.04
CA ALA A 54 13.96 -22.82 9.58
C ALA A 54 12.56 -22.37 9.11
N LEU A 55 11.50 -22.83 9.79
CA LEU A 55 10.12 -22.40 9.54
C LEU A 55 9.92 -20.89 9.81
N ASN A 56 10.54 -20.37 10.87
CA ASN A 56 10.47 -18.96 11.20
C ASN A 56 11.19 -18.07 10.19
N SER A 57 12.29 -18.55 9.58
CA SER A 57 12.99 -17.83 8.52
C SER A 57 12.15 -17.66 7.25
N GLY A 58 11.40 -18.70 6.85
CA GLY A 58 10.49 -18.66 5.70
C GLY A 58 9.33 -17.69 5.91
N ARG A 59 8.70 -17.71 7.09
CA ARG A 59 7.62 -16.76 7.45
C ARG A 59 8.09 -15.30 7.43
N ARG A 60 9.30 -15.03 7.92
CA ARG A 60 9.88 -13.68 7.91
C ARG A 60 10.19 -13.20 6.50
N ALA A 61 10.69 -14.07 5.63
CA ALA A 61 10.94 -13.73 4.23
C ALA A 61 9.63 -13.42 3.47
N GLN A 62 8.59 -14.22 3.71
CA GLN A 62 7.26 -13.96 3.15
C GLN A 62 6.70 -12.60 3.59
N LEU A 63 6.77 -12.29 4.90
CA LEU A 63 6.30 -11.00 5.42
C LEU A 63 7.02 -9.82 4.76
N LYS A 64 8.35 -9.90 4.60
CA LYS A 64 9.12 -8.86 3.90
C LYS A 64 8.62 -8.65 2.47
N ARG A 65 8.41 -9.73 1.73
CA ARG A 65 7.85 -9.67 0.36
C ARG A 65 6.47 -9.00 0.34
N CYS A 66 5.57 -9.36 1.26
CA CYS A 66 4.26 -8.73 1.36
C CYS A 66 4.35 -7.22 1.64
N LEU A 67 5.25 -6.80 2.53
CA LEU A 67 5.46 -5.38 2.83
C LEU A 67 6.10 -4.62 1.66
N GLU A 68 7.01 -5.24 0.91
CA GLU A 68 7.58 -4.67 -0.31
C GLU A 68 6.52 -4.49 -1.40
N GLN A 69 5.65 -5.47 -1.60
CA GLN A 69 4.51 -5.37 -2.53
C GLN A 69 3.55 -4.25 -2.12
N LEU A 70 3.19 -4.17 -0.83
CA LEU A 70 2.36 -3.09 -0.32
C LEU A 70 3.03 -1.73 -0.56
N ARG A 71 4.34 -1.63 -0.36
CA ARG A 71 5.10 -0.41 -0.63
C ARG A 71 4.96 0.01 -2.11
N GLN A 72 5.08 -0.90 -3.06
CA GLN A 72 4.97 -0.59 -4.49
C GLN A 72 3.59 -0.06 -4.91
N GLN A 73 2.52 -0.46 -4.20
CA GLN A 73 1.14 -0.06 -4.52
C GLN A 73 0.74 1.29 -3.92
N MET A 74 1.56 1.84 -3.03
CA MET A 74 1.24 3.07 -2.34
C MET A 74 1.69 4.29 -3.16
N PRO A 75 0.94 5.42 -3.12
CA PRO A 75 1.43 6.71 -3.59
C PRO A 75 2.51 7.20 -2.63
N LEU A 76 3.72 6.69 -2.83
CA LEU A 76 4.89 7.05 -2.07
C LEU A 76 5.49 8.30 -2.70
N GLY A 77 5.15 9.47 -2.14
CA GLY A 77 5.94 10.67 -2.38
C GLY A 77 7.42 10.42 -2.02
N VAL A 78 8.32 11.16 -2.65
CA VAL A 78 9.78 11.12 -2.43
C VAL A 78 10.20 11.43 -0.99
N ASP A 79 9.27 11.83 -0.12
CA ASP A 79 9.52 12.41 1.21
C ASP A 79 9.72 11.40 2.34
N CYS A 80 9.86 10.12 2.05
CA CYS A 80 10.04 9.11 3.10
C CYS A 80 11.15 8.12 2.73
N PRO A 81 12.42 8.50 2.95
CA PRO A 81 13.56 7.62 2.69
C PRO A 81 13.57 6.38 3.60
N ARG A 82 12.81 6.38 4.72
CA ARG A 82 12.71 5.24 5.65
C ARG A 82 11.27 5.03 6.14
N TYR A 83 10.62 3.97 5.68
CA TYR A 83 9.32 3.53 6.19
C TYR A 83 9.49 2.47 7.29
N THR A 84 8.78 2.65 8.39
CA THR A 84 8.54 1.59 9.37
C THR A 84 7.29 0.79 8.97
N THR A 85 7.19 -0.49 9.37
CA THR A 85 6.00 -1.32 9.08
C THR A 85 4.70 -0.65 9.53
N LEU A 86 4.70 -0.02 10.71
CA LEU A 86 3.53 0.69 11.24
C LEU A 86 3.12 1.88 10.35
N SER A 87 4.10 2.68 9.91
CA SER A 87 3.83 3.86 9.07
C SER A 87 3.24 3.47 7.71
N LEU A 88 3.73 2.36 7.12
CA LEU A 88 3.21 1.83 5.87
C LEU A 88 1.76 1.39 6.00
N LEU A 89 1.43 0.62 7.06
CA LEU A 89 0.08 0.13 7.30
C LEU A 89 -0.92 1.27 7.57
N ARG A 90 -0.52 2.29 8.34
CA ARG A 90 -1.38 3.46 8.60
C ARG A 90 -1.68 4.23 7.31
N ARG A 91 -0.67 4.49 6.48
CA ARG A 91 -0.85 5.18 5.19
C ARG A 91 -1.69 4.34 4.22
N ALA A 92 -1.48 3.02 4.18
CA ALA A 92 -2.28 2.11 3.36
C ALA A 92 -3.76 2.18 3.70
N ARG A 93 -4.10 2.19 5.00
CA ARG A 93 -5.48 2.36 5.45
C ARG A 93 -6.11 3.66 4.94
N VAL A 94 -5.39 4.77 5.07
CA VAL A 94 -5.87 6.08 4.60
C VAL A 94 -6.01 6.11 3.07
N HIS A 95 -5.08 5.49 2.35
CA HIS A 95 -5.14 5.44 0.90
C HIS A 95 -6.33 4.63 0.40
N ILE A 96 -6.63 3.48 1.03
CA ILE A 96 -7.83 2.70 0.73
C ILE A 96 -9.09 3.54 0.94
N GLN A 97 -9.20 4.24 2.08
CA GLN A 97 -10.34 5.12 2.36
C GLN A 97 -10.50 6.20 1.29
N LYS A 98 -9.40 6.83 0.87
CA LYS A 98 -9.42 7.84 -0.19
C LYS A 98 -9.90 7.25 -1.53
N LEU A 99 -9.45 6.04 -1.88
CA LEU A 99 -9.88 5.37 -3.11
C LEU A 99 -11.38 5.02 -3.06
N GLU A 100 -11.87 4.54 -1.92
CA GLU A 100 -13.29 4.24 -1.71
C GLU A 100 -14.16 5.51 -1.84
N GLU A 101 -13.73 6.63 -1.28
CA GLU A 101 -14.43 7.91 -1.41
C GLU A 101 -14.45 8.40 -2.87
N GLN A 102 -13.32 8.30 -3.57
CA GLN A 102 -13.23 8.66 -4.98
C GLN A 102 -14.14 7.78 -5.86
N GLU A 103 -14.17 6.48 -5.59
CA GLU A 103 -15.06 5.55 -6.30
C GLU A 103 -16.52 5.94 -6.09
N GLN A 104 -16.94 6.24 -4.86
CA GLN A 104 -18.31 6.68 -4.57
C GLN A 104 -18.67 7.99 -5.27
N GLN A 105 -17.76 8.97 -5.30
CA GLN A 105 -17.97 10.23 -6.00
C GLN A 105 -18.12 10.02 -7.52
N ALA A 106 -17.24 9.22 -8.11
CA ALA A 106 -17.31 8.89 -9.53
C ALA A 106 -18.60 8.14 -9.89
N GLN A 107 -19.07 7.24 -9.02
CA GLN A 107 -20.35 6.55 -9.19
C GLN A 107 -21.53 7.53 -9.21
N ARG A 108 -21.60 8.47 -8.25
CA ARG A 108 -22.66 9.50 -8.21
C ARG A 108 -22.65 10.38 -9.46
N LEU A 109 -21.47 10.80 -9.92
CA LEU A 109 -21.35 11.59 -11.14
C LEU A 109 -21.84 10.82 -12.36
N LYS A 110 -21.47 9.53 -12.46
CA LYS A 110 -21.92 8.65 -13.54
C LYS A 110 -23.44 8.47 -13.54
N GLU A 111 -24.06 8.33 -12.38
CA GLU A 111 -25.52 8.23 -12.24
C GLU A 111 -26.21 9.52 -12.67
N LYS A 112 -25.70 10.68 -12.24
CA LYS A 112 -26.20 12.00 -12.68
C LYS A 112 -26.17 12.12 -14.20
N LEU A 113 -25.02 11.86 -14.82
CA LEU A 113 -24.86 11.93 -16.27
C LEU A 113 -25.77 10.94 -17.01
N ARG A 114 -25.98 9.73 -16.47
CA ARG A 114 -26.92 8.76 -17.03
C ARG A 114 -28.36 9.27 -17.00
N SER A 115 -28.77 9.92 -15.92
CA SER A 115 -30.12 10.49 -15.81
C SER A 115 -30.33 11.65 -16.80
N GLU A 116 -29.31 12.51 -16.96
CA GLU A 116 -29.32 13.60 -17.94
C GLU A 116 -29.38 13.03 -19.37
N GLN A 117 -28.56 12.03 -19.67
CA GLN A 117 -28.58 11.36 -20.97
C GLN A 117 -29.97 10.79 -21.28
N GLN A 118 -30.62 10.14 -20.33
CA GLN A 118 -31.97 9.59 -20.50
C GLN A 118 -33.01 10.70 -20.71
N SER A 119 -32.91 11.80 -19.97
CA SER A 119 -33.80 12.96 -20.12
C SER A 119 -33.66 13.59 -21.51
N LEU A 120 -32.42 13.82 -21.96
CA LEU A 120 -32.14 14.35 -23.30
C LEU A 120 -32.63 13.40 -24.40
N GLN A 121 -32.47 12.09 -24.23
CA GLN A 121 -33.01 11.09 -25.17
C GLN A 121 -34.55 11.17 -25.27
N GLN A 122 -35.25 11.30 -24.14
CA GLN A 122 -36.70 11.46 -24.13
C GLN A 122 -37.14 12.77 -24.80
N GLN A 123 -36.40 13.87 -24.59
CA GLN A 123 -36.66 15.15 -25.27
C GLN A 123 -36.47 15.04 -26.78
N LEU A 124 -35.41 14.37 -27.24
CA LEU A 124 -35.19 14.12 -28.67
C LEU A 124 -36.31 13.27 -29.27
N GLU A 125 -36.75 12.22 -28.57
CA GLU A 125 -37.85 11.37 -29.02
C GLU A 125 -39.17 12.16 -29.11
N GLN A 126 -39.46 13.06 -28.15
CA GLN A 126 -40.63 13.94 -28.21
C GLN A 126 -40.58 14.90 -29.41
N LEU A 127 -39.42 15.50 -29.69
CA LEU A 127 -39.22 16.39 -30.83
C LEU A 127 -39.30 15.65 -32.17
N GLN A 128 -38.80 14.41 -32.24
CA GLN A 128 -38.85 13.57 -33.44
C GLN A 128 -40.24 12.93 -33.66
N GLY A 129 -40.96 12.61 -32.58
CA GLY A 129 -42.31 12.07 -32.59
C GLY A 129 -43.41 13.11 -32.81
N LEU A 130 -43.07 14.41 -32.86
CA LEU A 130 -43.98 15.45 -33.29
C LEU A 130 -44.33 15.24 -34.79
N PRO A 131 -45.62 15.15 -35.15
CA PRO A 131 -46.12 14.70 -36.46
C PRO A 131 -45.93 15.73 -37.59
N GLY A 132 -44.76 16.35 -37.67
CA GLY A 132 -44.35 17.27 -38.72
C GLY A 132 -42.90 17.07 -39.21
N ALA A 133 -42.10 16.22 -38.55
CA ALA A 133 -40.72 15.94 -38.97
C ALA A 133 -40.59 14.69 -39.89
N GLY A 134 -41.64 13.85 -39.95
CA GLY A 134 -41.65 12.60 -40.70
C GLY A 134 -41.84 12.69 -42.22
N GLU A 135 -41.99 13.89 -42.79
CA GLU A 135 -42.07 14.06 -44.26
C GLU A 135 -40.72 14.37 -44.93
N ARG A 136 -39.62 14.59 -44.17
CA ARG A 136 -38.36 15.09 -44.76
C ARG A 136 -37.23 14.07 -44.94
N ASP A 137 -37.39 12.84 -44.47
CA ASP A 137 -36.38 11.76 -44.62
C ASP A 137 -36.70 10.77 -45.76
N ARG A 138 -37.33 11.24 -46.83
CA ARG A 138 -37.05 10.69 -48.17
C ARG A 138 -35.97 11.58 -48.77
N PRO A 139 -34.72 11.12 -48.95
CA PRO A 139 -33.79 11.82 -49.84
C PRO A 139 -34.26 11.58 -51.28
N ARG A 140 -35.30 12.31 -51.69
CA ARG A 140 -35.48 12.63 -53.10
C ARG A 140 -34.56 13.81 -53.35
N ALA A 141 -33.47 13.52 -54.03
CA ALA A 141 -32.76 14.52 -54.80
C ALA A 141 -33.78 15.34 -55.60
N ASP A 142 -33.45 16.62 -55.76
CA ASP A 142 -34.10 17.58 -56.65
C ASP A 142 -35.22 18.40 -56.00
N SER A 143 -34.84 19.55 -55.43
CA SER A 143 -35.45 20.84 -55.76
C SER A 143 -34.62 21.98 -55.15
N LEU A 144 -34.05 22.78 -56.05
CA LEU A 144 -33.47 24.09 -55.80
C LEU A 144 -34.64 25.07 -55.60
N ASP A 145 -34.70 25.73 -54.45
CA ASP A 145 -35.26 27.06 -54.14
C ASP A 145 -35.96 27.03 -52.79
N SER A 146 -35.38 27.73 -51.82
CA SER A 146 -36.05 28.82 -51.12
C SER A 146 -35.14 29.33 -50.01
N SER A 147 -34.50 30.43 -50.37
CA SER A 147 -33.89 31.43 -49.53
C SER A 147 -34.78 31.93 -48.39
N VAL A 148 -34.13 32.23 -47.26
CA VAL A 148 -34.39 33.38 -46.38
C VAL A 148 -35.53 33.25 -45.37
N LEU A 149 -35.21 33.71 -44.15
CA LEU A 149 -36.04 33.95 -42.95
C LEU A 149 -35.93 32.89 -41.85
N SER A 150 -35.02 33.13 -40.90
CA SER A 150 -35.24 33.12 -39.44
C SER A 150 -33.88 33.31 -38.73
N SER A 151 -33.34 34.53 -38.81
CA SER A 151 -32.15 34.97 -38.08
C SER A 151 -32.58 36.05 -37.11
N GLU A 152 -33.29 35.71 -36.04
CA GLU A 152 -33.50 36.63 -34.93
C GLU A 152 -33.34 35.89 -33.60
N ARG A 153 -32.13 36.04 -33.06
CA ARG A 153 -31.81 36.13 -31.63
C ARG A 153 -32.24 34.96 -30.75
N SER A 154 -31.35 33.99 -30.61
CA SER A 154 -31.26 33.21 -29.38
C SER A 154 -30.06 33.74 -28.61
N ASP A 155 -30.28 34.76 -27.81
CA ASP A 155 -29.31 35.23 -26.81
C ASP A 155 -29.43 34.26 -25.63
N SER A 156 -28.71 33.14 -25.73
CA SER A 156 -28.62 32.19 -24.63
C SER A 156 -27.45 32.65 -23.78
N ASP A 157 -27.76 33.35 -22.68
CA ASP A 157 -26.83 33.71 -21.62
C ASP A 157 -26.00 32.48 -21.23
N GLN A 158 -24.76 32.47 -21.71
CA GLN A 158 -23.76 31.50 -21.32
C GLN A 158 -23.19 31.99 -19.99
N GLU A 159 -23.79 31.52 -18.90
CA GLU A 159 -23.20 31.69 -17.57
C GLU A 159 -21.84 30.97 -17.58
N ASP A 160 -20.77 31.74 -17.51
CA ASP A 160 -19.40 31.26 -17.41
C ASP A 160 -19.28 30.36 -16.17
N VAL A 161 -19.34 29.04 -16.38
CA VAL A 161 -18.92 28.08 -15.37
C VAL A 161 -17.40 28.18 -15.29
N GLU A 162 -16.92 29.01 -14.38
CA GLU A 162 -15.52 29.05 -13.96
C GLU A 162 -15.12 27.63 -13.53
N VAL A 163 -14.45 26.93 -14.44
CA VAL A 163 -13.82 25.65 -14.14
C VAL A 163 -12.64 25.99 -13.24
N ASP A 164 -12.70 25.59 -11.97
CA ASP A 164 -11.57 25.69 -11.05
C ASP A 164 -10.39 24.86 -11.62
N VAL A 165 -9.46 25.54 -12.31
CA VAL A 165 -8.26 24.92 -12.90
C VAL A 165 -7.19 24.65 -11.83
N GLU A 166 -7.41 25.02 -10.56
CA GLU A 166 -6.37 24.93 -9.52
C GLU A 166 -6.15 23.51 -8.97
N SER A 167 -6.97 22.52 -9.37
CA SER A 167 -6.88 21.15 -8.86
C SER A 167 -6.21 20.13 -9.81
N LEU A 168 -5.91 20.49 -11.07
CA LEU A 168 -5.26 19.57 -12.02
C LEU A 168 -3.72 19.63 -12.00
N VAL A 169 -3.09 19.89 -10.85
CA VAL A 169 -1.64 19.63 -10.69
C VAL A 169 -1.45 18.17 -10.30
N PHE A 170 -1.62 17.29 -11.31
CA PHE A 170 -1.04 15.96 -11.28
C PHE A 170 0.44 16.08 -11.64
N GLY A 171 1.29 16.10 -10.61
CA GLY A 171 2.67 15.62 -10.70
C GLY A 171 3.74 16.65 -11.07
N THR A 172 4.68 16.80 -10.13
CA THR A 172 6.09 17.18 -10.30
C THR A 172 6.39 18.59 -10.84
N GLU A 173 6.38 19.60 -9.98
CA GLU A 173 7.22 20.78 -10.14
C GLU A 173 7.97 21.08 -8.84
N THR A 174 9.17 20.51 -8.74
CA THR A 174 10.30 21.17 -8.08
C THR A 174 10.65 22.43 -8.86
N GLU A 175 10.83 23.54 -8.14
CA GLU A 175 11.22 24.88 -8.61
C GLU A 175 10.14 25.68 -9.33
N LEU A 176 9.46 26.59 -8.62
CA LEU A 176 9.23 27.99 -9.02
C LEU A 176 8.74 28.80 -7.80
N LEU A 177 9.66 29.35 -7.00
CA LEU A 177 9.46 30.67 -6.38
C LEU A 177 10.36 31.62 -7.14
N PRO A 178 9.85 32.75 -7.64
CA PRO A 178 9.92 33.95 -6.80
C PRO A 178 8.79 34.98 -7.01
N ARG A 179 8.62 35.86 -6.00
CA ARG A 179 7.80 37.09 -5.94
C ARG A 179 6.29 36.87 -5.79
N LEU A 180 5.59 37.46 -4.82
CA LEU A 180 5.71 38.80 -4.28
C LEU A 180 5.46 38.81 -2.76
N SER A 181 6.41 39.37 -2.00
CA SER A 181 6.15 39.88 -0.66
C SER A 181 5.41 41.20 -0.78
N THR A 182 4.11 41.23 -0.51
CA THR A 182 3.38 42.47 -0.29
C THR A 182 3.50 42.85 1.18
N SER A 183 4.14 43.99 1.38
CA SER A 183 4.33 44.69 2.65
C SER A 183 3.04 44.77 3.48
N GLN A 184 3.06 44.21 4.69
CA GLN A 184 2.17 44.65 5.75
C GLN A 184 3.03 45.26 6.87
N GLY A 185 3.32 46.55 6.68
CA GLY A 185 3.84 47.39 7.74
C GLY A 185 2.69 47.76 8.68
N LEU A 186 2.69 47.18 9.87
CA LEU A 186 2.11 47.79 11.06
C LEU A 186 3.09 47.56 12.21
N GLY A 187 4.03 48.49 12.33
CA GLY A 187 4.74 48.71 13.57
C GLY A 187 3.86 49.52 14.51
N TYR A 188 3.49 48.93 15.65
CA TYR A 188 3.28 49.69 16.87
C TYR A 188 3.99 48.95 18.00
N SER A 189 5.06 49.59 18.46
CA SER A 189 5.74 49.27 19.70
C SER A 189 4.77 49.41 20.87
N HIS A 190 4.67 48.38 21.70
CA HIS A 190 4.45 48.56 23.13
C HIS A 190 5.39 47.62 23.89
N SER A 191 6.48 48.22 24.34
CA SER A 191 7.28 47.74 25.45
C SER A 191 6.44 47.79 26.72
N THR A 192 6.15 46.63 27.33
CA THR A 192 6.03 46.51 28.79
C THR A 192 6.45 45.12 29.22
N SER A 193 7.58 45.08 29.94
CA SER A 193 7.97 44.15 31.01
C SER A 193 6.89 43.14 31.43
N THR A 194 7.26 41.85 31.59
CA THR A 194 6.95 41.09 32.82
C THR A 194 7.48 39.63 32.83
N TRP A 195 8.23 39.33 33.90
CA TRP A 195 8.44 38.05 34.62
C TRP A 195 9.48 37.00 34.19
N LEU A 196 10.43 36.83 35.13
CA LEU A 196 11.25 35.68 35.56
C LEU A 196 12.45 35.26 34.68
#